data_AF-A0A178WJQ2-F1
#
_entry.id   AF-A0A178WJQ2-F1
#
_cell.length_a   1.000
_cell.length_b   1.000
_cell.length_c   1.000
_cell.angle_alpha   90.00
_cell.angle_beta   90.00
_cell.angle_gamma   90.00
#
_symmetry.space_group_name_H-M   'P 1'
#
loop_
_entity.id
_entity.type
_entity.pdbx_description
1 polymer ?
#
loop_
_entity_poly.entity_id
_entity_poly.type
_entity_poly.pdbx_seq_one_letter_code
_entity_poly.pdbx_strand_id
1 'polypeptide(L)'
;MGRPNESLTVAEQGLLDPWVRAGSRVALQRRILRLAKPPRRWKTPTFSNLVDNKIPEVTIQGRSLNCEVGIKNRFYGEDGEQCGVEQLALQYYSGEGGGWQGIHTESSIWLTIFGLLMWDILFSDVPGVFQTRFQVNETQ
;
A
#
# COMPACT_ATOMS: atom_id res chain seq x y z
N MET A 1 -23.91 -11.92 7.75
CA MET A 1 -24.25 -13.31 7.37
C MET A 1 -23.19 -14.27 7.91
N GLY A 2 -23.59 -15.18 8.81
CA GLY A 2 -22.71 -16.11 9.53
C GLY A 2 -22.43 -17.44 8.82
N ARG A 3 -21.96 -17.41 7.56
CA ARG A 3 -21.65 -18.61 6.77
C ARG A 3 -20.15 -18.78 6.54
N PRO A 4 -19.40 -19.28 7.54
CA PRO A 4 -17.94 -19.30 7.49
C PRO A 4 -17.36 -20.31 6.49
N ASN A 5 -18.05 -21.43 6.22
CA ASN A 5 -17.58 -22.45 5.27
C ASN A 5 -17.71 -21.97 3.82
N GLU A 6 -18.88 -21.44 3.43
CA GLU A 6 -19.07 -20.82 2.10
C GLU A 6 -18.07 -19.69 1.89
N SER A 7 -17.90 -18.83 2.88
CA SER A 7 -16.90 -17.75 2.83
C SER A 7 -15.47 -18.27 2.70
N LEU A 8 -15.13 -19.42 3.29
CA LEU A 8 -13.80 -20.00 3.17
C LEU A 8 -13.58 -20.54 1.75
N THR A 9 -14.56 -21.27 1.22
CA THR A 9 -14.51 -21.80 -0.15
C THR A 9 -14.39 -20.70 -1.20
N VAL A 10 -15.17 -19.62 -1.08
CA VAL A 10 -15.06 -18.47 -2.00
C VAL A 10 -13.69 -17.81 -1.92
N ALA A 11 -13.12 -17.69 -0.71
CA ALA A 11 -11.78 -17.13 -0.55
C ALA A 11 -10.69 -18.03 -1.15
N GLU A 12 -10.80 -19.36 -0.96
CA GLU A 12 -9.91 -20.36 -1.57
C GLU A 12 -9.97 -20.29 -3.11
N GLN A 13 -11.19 -20.22 -3.68
CA GLN A 13 -11.39 -20.07 -5.12
C GLN A 13 -10.82 -18.75 -5.66
N GLY A 14 -11.05 -17.63 -4.97
CA GLY A 14 -10.52 -16.33 -5.37
C GLY A 14 -9.00 -16.25 -5.40
N LEU A 15 -8.28 -17.11 -4.65
CA LEU A 15 -6.81 -17.19 -4.75
C LEU A 15 -6.32 -17.96 -5.97
N LEU A 16 -7.16 -18.82 -6.55
CA LEU A 16 -6.85 -19.55 -7.78
C LEU A 16 -7.07 -18.68 -9.02
N ASP A 17 -7.83 -17.60 -8.90
CA ASP A 17 -8.07 -16.65 -9.99
C ASP A 17 -6.79 -15.87 -10.35
N PRO A 18 -6.28 -15.98 -11.60
CA PRO A 18 -5.09 -15.24 -12.06
C PRO A 18 -5.26 -13.71 -12.04
N TRP A 19 -6.48 -13.20 -12.10
CA TRP A 19 -6.75 -11.76 -12.18
C TRP A 19 -6.73 -11.08 -10.81
N VAL A 20 -6.79 -11.85 -9.72
CA VAL A 20 -6.77 -11.32 -8.35
C VAL A 20 -5.34 -10.96 -7.95
N ARG A 21 -5.07 -9.65 -7.88
CA ARG A 21 -3.73 -9.07 -7.65
C ARG A 21 -3.62 -8.32 -6.32
N ALA A 22 -2.37 -8.06 -5.92
CA ALA A 22 -1.97 -7.13 -4.85
C ALA A 22 -2.81 -7.24 -3.55
N GLY A 23 -3.39 -6.13 -3.10
CA GLY A 23 -4.10 -6.02 -1.83
C GLY A 23 -5.28 -7.00 -1.69
N SER A 24 -6.04 -7.22 -2.76
CA SER A 24 -7.15 -8.18 -2.78
C SER A 24 -6.66 -9.60 -2.50
N ARG A 25 -5.54 -9.98 -3.12
CA ARG A 25 -4.91 -11.30 -2.90
C ARG A 25 -4.45 -11.46 -1.44
N VAL A 26 -3.79 -10.45 -0.88
CA VAL A 26 -3.35 -10.44 0.54
C VAL A 26 -4.55 -10.51 1.49
N ALA A 27 -5.64 -9.79 1.19
CA ALA A 27 -6.86 -9.81 1.98
C ALA A 27 -7.52 -11.20 1.98
N LEU A 28 -7.56 -11.89 0.84
CA LEU A 28 -8.04 -13.27 0.75
C LEU A 28 -7.15 -14.23 1.54
N GLN A 29 -5.83 -14.13 1.43
CA GLN A 29 -4.88 -14.94 2.22
C GLN A 29 -5.10 -14.75 3.73
N ARG A 30 -5.16 -13.51 4.21
CA ARG A 30 -5.46 -13.19 5.62
C ARG A 30 -6.81 -13.77 6.06
N ARG A 31 -7.82 -13.69 5.20
CA ARG A 31 -9.15 -14.22 5.48
C ARG A 31 -9.13 -15.75 5.61
N ILE A 32 -8.41 -16.45 4.74
CA ILE A 32 -8.25 -17.90 4.82
C ILE A 32 -7.54 -18.28 6.11
N LEU A 33 -6.41 -17.64 6.46
CA LEU A 33 -5.69 -17.91 7.72
C LEU A 33 -6.59 -17.74 8.95
N ARG A 34 -7.50 -16.75 8.93
CA ARG A 34 -8.46 -16.53 10.00
C ARG A 34 -9.56 -17.60 10.06
N LEU A 35 -10.04 -18.10 8.92
CA LEU A 35 -11.20 -19.01 8.83
C LEU A 35 -10.83 -20.50 8.79
N ALA A 36 -9.66 -20.85 8.26
CA ALA A 36 -9.14 -22.20 8.05
C ALA A 36 -8.52 -22.79 9.34
N LYS A 37 -9.16 -22.55 10.48
CA LYS A 37 -8.75 -23.14 11.77
C LYS A 37 -9.44 -24.51 11.96
N PRO A 38 -8.84 -25.45 12.71
CA PRO A 38 -9.51 -26.69 13.07
C PRO A 38 -10.87 -26.43 13.76
N PRO A 39 -11.92 -27.23 13.48
CA PRO A 39 -11.93 -28.45 12.65
C PRO A 39 -12.13 -28.23 11.14
N ARG A 40 -12.22 -26.98 10.65
CA ARG A 40 -12.55 -26.70 9.23
C ARG A 40 -11.42 -27.07 8.28
N ARG A 41 -10.19 -26.77 8.68
CA ARG A 41 -8.95 -27.13 7.97
C ARG A 41 -7.88 -27.44 9.01
N TRP A 42 -7.14 -28.51 8.79
CA TRP A 42 -6.03 -28.97 9.64
C TRP A 42 -4.66 -28.63 9.05
N LYS A 43 -4.61 -28.38 7.74
CA LYS A 43 -3.39 -28.04 7.01
C LYS A 43 -3.19 -26.52 7.02
N THR A 44 -2.05 -26.08 7.53
CA THR A 44 -1.64 -24.67 7.45
C THR A 44 -1.27 -24.33 6.00
N PRO A 45 -1.82 -23.24 5.43
CA PRO A 45 -1.47 -22.81 4.08
C PRO A 45 0.00 -22.38 3.98
N THR A 46 0.64 -22.66 2.83
CA THR A 46 2.05 -22.32 2.56
C THR A 46 2.36 -20.83 2.69
N PHE A 47 1.36 -19.97 2.44
CA PHE A 47 1.50 -18.52 2.50
C PHE A 47 1.37 -17.93 3.91
N SER A 48 1.23 -18.75 4.96
CA SER A 48 1.08 -18.25 6.35
C SER A 48 2.24 -17.31 6.73
N ASN A 49 3.47 -17.70 6.42
CA ASN A 49 4.66 -16.91 6.76
C ASN A 49 4.76 -15.59 5.98
N LEU A 50 4.17 -15.49 4.78
CA LEU A 50 4.22 -14.25 3.99
C LEU A 50 3.36 -13.14 4.62
N VAL A 51 2.34 -13.51 5.38
CA VAL A 51 1.41 -12.57 6.01
C VAL A 51 1.97 -12.02 7.33
N ASP A 52 2.91 -12.76 7.95
CA ASP A 52 3.45 -12.46 9.28
C ASP A 52 4.70 -11.57 9.27
N ASN A 53 5.14 -11.09 8.10
CA ASN A 53 6.26 -10.16 7.99
C ASN A 53 5.94 -8.86 8.76
N LYS A 54 6.51 -8.73 9.96
CA LYS A 54 6.40 -7.52 10.77
C LYS A 54 7.28 -6.43 10.16
N ILE A 55 6.64 -5.35 9.73
CA ILE A 55 7.33 -4.13 9.32
C ILE A 55 7.73 -3.39 10.60
N PRO A 56 8.97 -2.86 10.71
CA PRO A 56 9.36 -2.01 11.83
C PRO A 56 8.38 -0.84 11.97
N GLU A 57 7.80 -0.71 13.15
CA GLU A 57 6.85 0.35 13.47
C GLU A 57 7.53 1.36 14.40
N VAL A 58 7.42 2.64 14.05
CA VAL A 58 7.94 3.75 14.85
C VAL A 58 6.76 4.64 15.23
N THR A 59 6.61 4.91 16.52
CA THR A 59 5.55 5.78 17.04
C THR A 59 6.11 7.15 17.34
N ILE A 60 5.59 8.16 16.66
CA ILE A 60 5.99 9.57 16.82
C ILE A 60 4.88 10.27 17.59
N GLN A 61 5.25 10.98 18.67
CA GLN A 61 4.29 11.74 19.48
C GLN A 61 4.15 13.15 18.93
N GLY A 62 2.91 13.58 18.66
CA GLY A 62 2.61 14.92 18.13
C GLY A 62 1.46 15.58 18.88
N ARG A 63 1.48 16.91 18.97
CA ARG A 63 0.37 17.68 19.56
C ARG A 63 -0.75 17.85 18.54
N SER A 64 -1.86 17.14 18.73
CA SER A 64 -3.02 17.18 17.82
C SER A 64 -3.83 18.46 18.01
N LEU A 65 -4.32 19.01 16.89
CA LEU A 65 -5.21 20.18 16.83
C LEU A 65 -6.70 19.80 16.88
N ASN A 66 -7.06 18.71 16.21
CA ASN A 66 -8.45 18.25 16.08
C ASN A 66 -8.49 16.74 16.26
N CYS A 67 -9.48 16.25 17.01
CA CYS A 67 -9.74 14.81 17.20
C CYS A 67 -11.14 14.44 16.70
N GLU A 68 -11.57 15.06 15.59
CA GLU A 68 -12.90 14.81 15.01
C GLU A 68 -12.83 13.74 13.92
N VAL A 69 -13.71 12.74 14.05
CA VAL A 69 -13.79 11.63 13.10
C VAL A 69 -14.28 12.14 11.74
N GLY A 70 -13.46 11.97 10.70
CA GLY A 70 -13.78 12.36 9.32
C GLY A 70 -13.07 13.63 8.84
N ILE A 71 -12.33 14.32 9.70
CA ILE A 71 -11.50 15.46 9.33
C ILE A 71 -10.02 15.01 9.26
N LYS A 72 -9.26 15.56 8.30
CA LYS A 72 -7.81 15.31 8.24
C LYS A 72 -7.16 15.79 9.54
N ASN A 73 -6.45 14.90 10.23
CA ASN A 73 -5.71 15.25 11.44
C ASN A 73 -4.63 16.29 11.13
N ARG A 74 -4.55 17.31 11.98
CA ARG A 74 -3.53 18.37 11.93
C ARG A 74 -2.76 18.38 13.25
N PHE A 75 -1.48 18.70 13.16
CA PHE A 75 -0.56 18.73 14.30
C PHE A 75 0.18 20.06 14.35
N TYR A 76 0.71 20.40 15.51
CA TYR A 76 1.71 21.46 15.63
C TYR A 76 3.09 20.92 15.26
N GLY A 77 3.75 21.54 14.28
CA GLY A 77 5.16 21.28 13.98
C GLY A 77 6.09 21.93 15.02
N GLU A 78 7.40 21.65 14.91
CA GLU A 78 8.40 22.20 15.84
C GLU A 78 8.41 23.74 15.87
N ASP A 79 8.10 24.37 14.73
CA ASP A 79 8.03 25.84 14.58
C ASP A 79 6.72 26.45 15.14
N GLY A 80 5.82 25.63 15.70
CA GLY A 80 4.50 26.07 16.18
C GLY A 80 3.44 26.24 15.08
N GLU A 81 3.81 26.02 13.81
CA GLU A 81 2.90 26.06 12.66
C GLU A 81 2.05 24.78 12.53
N GLN A 82 0.88 24.90 11.89
CA GLN A 82 0.01 23.75 11.63
C GLN A 82 0.56 22.90 10.48
N CYS A 83 0.74 21.60 10.71
CA CYS A 83 1.25 20.66 9.73
C CYS A 83 0.42 19.36 9.65
N GLY A 84 0.55 18.65 8.53
CA GLY A 84 0.00 17.31 8.36
C GLY A 84 0.86 16.23 9.03
N VAL A 85 0.34 15.00 9.10
CA VAL A 85 1.07 13.85 9.68
C VAL A 85 2.37 13.55 8.95
N GLU A 86 2.39 13.76 7.64
CA GLU A 86 3.53 13.47 6.78
C GLU A 86 4.68 14.43 7.04
N GLN A 87 4.36 15.72 7.22
CA GLN A 87 5.35 16.74 7.55
C GLN A 87 5.90 16.55 8.97
N LEU A 88 5.04 16.17 9.92
CA LEU A 88 5.47 15.84 11.28
C LEU A 88 6.44 14.65 11.28
N ALA A 89 6.17 13.62 10.47
CA ALA A 89 7.08 12.49 10.32
C ALA A 89 8.42 12.91 9.70
N LEU A 90 8.43 13.78 8.69
CA LEU A 90 9.65 14.32 8.10
C LEU A 90 10.49 15.11 9.12
N GLN A 91 9.85 15.97 9.92
CA GLN A 91 10.54 16.72 10.99
C GLN A 91 11.22 15.76 11.97
N TYR A 92 10.49 14.74 12.45
CA TYR A 92 11.07 13.71 13.33
C TYR A 92 12.30 13.04 12.72
N TYR A 93 12.22 12.55 11.48
CA TYR A 93 13.37 11.87 10.85
C TYR A 93 14.54 12.83 10.57
N SER A 94 14.28 14.11 10.34
CA SER A 94 15.32 15.12 10.16
C SER A 94 16.03 15.50 11.46
N GLY A 95 15.33 15.46 12.58
CA GLY A 95 15.87 15.74 13.92
C GLY A 95 16.22 14.46 14.66
N GLU A 96 15.38 14.13 15.65
CA GLU A 96 15.59 13.01 16.60
C GLU A 96 15.77 11.64 15.94
N GLY A 97 15.19 11.44 14.75
CA GLY A 97 15.26 10.19 13.99
C GLY A 97 16.58 9.96 13.25
N GLY A 98 17.55 10.89 13.35
CA GLY A 98 18.92 10.65 12.91
C GLY A 98 19.43 11.52 11.75
N GLY A 99 18.90 12.73 11.56
CA GLY A 99 19.48 13.68 10.59
C GLY A 99 19.12 13.41 9.13
N TRP A 100 18.02 12.72 8.86
CA TRP A 100 17.65 12.30 7.51
C TRP A 100 17.05 13.43 6.68
N GLN A 101 17.32 13.42 5.39
CA GLN A 101 16.60 14.25 4.42
C GLN A 101 15.59 13.40 3.66
N GLY A 102 14.34 13.89 3.60
CA GLY A 102 13.24 13.17 2.97
C GLY A 102 12.27 14.11 2.27
N ILE A 103 11.52 13.55 1.33
CA ILE A 103 10.45 14.24 0.62
C ILE A 103 9.20 13.37 0.64
N HIS A 104 8.04 13.98 0.89
CA HIS A 104 6.76 13.28 0.80
C HIS A 104 6.28 13.27 -0.65
N THR A 105 6.32 12.10 -1.30
CA THR A 105 5.96 11.94 -2.73
C THR A 105 5.06 10.74 -3.02
N GLU A 106 4.51 10.10 -1.98
CA GLU A 106 3.76 8.84 -2.10
C GLU A 106 4.45 7.83 -3.04
N SER A 107 3.77 7.39 -4.10
CA SER A 107 4.32 6.48 -5.13
C SER A 107 4.89 7.21 -6.36
N SER A 108 4.76 8.53 -6.44
CA SER A 108 5.11 9.30 -7.65
C SER A 108 6.60 9.29 -7.97
N ILE A 109 7.46 9.25 -6.95
CA ILE A 109 8.91 9.21 -7.15
C ILE A 109 9.35 7.92 -7.84
N TRP A 110 8.75 6.79 -7.47
CA TRP A 110 9.04 5.49 -8.09
C TRP A 110 8.56 5.45 -9.54
N LEU A 111 7.39 6.00 -9.82
CA LEU A 111 6.86 6.10 -11.19
C LEU A 111 7.71 7.03 -12.05
N THR A 112 8.19 8.15 -11.50
CA THR A 112 9.10 9.06 -12.20
C THR A 112 10.42 8.37 -12.53
N ILE A 113 11.06 7.71 -11.54
CA ILE A 113 12.32 6.98 -11.76
C ILE A 113 12.11 5.88 -12.80
N PHE A 114 11.03 5.10 -12.69
CA PHE A 114 10.68 4.07 -13.66
C PHE A 114 10.52 4.64 -15.07
N GLY A 115 9.75 5.73 -15.22
CA GLY A 115 9.54 6.39 -16.49
C GLY A 115 10.82 6.92 -17.12
N LEU A 116 11.73 7.48 -16.31
CA LEU A 116 13.04 7.94 -16.78
C LEU A 116 13.93 6.78 -17.23
N LEU A 117 13.96 5.68 -16.47
CA LEU A 117 14.81 4.53 -16.78
C LEU A 117 14.29 3.72 -17.97
N MET A 118 12.96 3.60 -18.11
CA MET A 118 12.31 2.78 -19.14
C MET A 118 11.77 3.62 -20.31
N TRP A 119 12.19 4.88 -20.43
CA TRP A 119 11.65 5.82 -21.43
C TRP A 119 11.64 5.23 -22.85
N ASP A 120 12.78 4.70 -23.30
CA ASP A 120 12.93 4.15 -24.66
C ASP A 120 12.06 2.91 -24.91
N ILE A 121 11.74 2.15 -23.86
CA ILE A 121 10.88 0.97 -23.94
C ILE A 121 9.41 1.38 -23.93
N LEU A 122 9.04 2.30 -23.04
CA LEU A 122 7.67 2.81 -22.89
C LEU A 122 7.20 3.56 -24.15
N PHE A 123 8.11 4.21 -24.86
CA PHE A 123 7.83 4.91 -26.12
C PHE A 123 8.37 4.18 -27.34
N SER A 124 8.55 2.86 -27.24
CA SER A 124 8.95 2.05 -28.39
C SER A 124 7.85 2.02 -29.46
N ASP A 125 8.26 1.94 -30.72
CA ASP A 125 7.34 1.96 -31.87
C ASP A 125 6.65 0.60 -32.05
N VAL A 126 5.64 0.32 -31.22
CA VAL A 126 4.81 -0.88 -31.28
C VAL A 126 3.51 -0.57 -32.03
N PRO A 127 3.19 -1.30 -33.12
CA PRO A 127 1.98 -1.06 -33.89
C PRO A 127 0.70 -1.11 -33.04
N GLY A 128 -0.14 -0.07 -33.17
CA GLY A 128 -1.46 0.01 -32.52
C GLY A 128 -1.48 0.63 -31.12
N VAL A 129 -0.31 0.88 -30.52
CA VAL A 129 -0.18 1.47 -29.18
C VAL A 129 -0.35 2.99 -29.20
N PHE A 130 0.39 3.68 -30.08
CA PHE A 130 0.27 5.13 -30.28
C PHE A 130 -0.47 5.42 -31.59
N GLN A 131 -1.65 6.04 -31.49
CA GLN A 131 -2.54 6.36 -32.60
C GLN A 131 -2.55 7.86 -32.93
N THR A 132 -2.20 8.72 -31.97
CA THR A 132 -2.19 10.18 -32.12
C THR A 132 -0.93 10.80 -31.51
N ARG A 133 -0.53 11.97 -32.02
CA ARG A 133 0.73 12.65 -31.64
C ARG A 133 0.78 13.20 -30.21
N PHE A 134 -0.33 13.20 -29.47
CA PHE A 134 -0.44 13.80 -28.14
C PHE A 134 -0.79 12.80 -27.03
N GLN A 135 -0.63 11.50 -27.28
CA GLN A 135 -0.79 10.48 -26.23
C GLN A 135 0.38 10.56 -25.25
N VAL A 136 0.05 10.85 -24.00
CA VAL A 136 1.02 10.88 -22.89
C VAL A 136 1.28 9.49 -22.32
N ASN A 137 0.33 8.56 -22.49
CA ASN A 137 0.39 7.19 -22.00
C ASN A 137 -0.24 6.24 -23.05
N GLU A 138 0.16 4.96 -23.04
CA GLU A 138 -0.53 3.91 -23.81
C GLU A 138 -1.97 3.75 -23.29
N THR A 139 -2.95 3.80 -24.20
CA THR A 139 -4.35 3.51 -23.86
C THR A 139 -4.52 2.00 -23.70
N GLN A 140 -4.81 1.53 -22.48
CA GLN A 140 -5.28 0.17 -22.20
C GLN A 140 -6.67 -0.08 -22.78
#